data_AF-A0A8E0IQ59-F1
#
_entry.id   AF-A0A8E0IQ59-F1
#
_cell.length_a   1.000
_cell.length_b   1.000
_cell.length_c   1.000
_cell.angle_alpha   90.00
_cell.angle_beta   90.00
_cell.angle_gamma   90.00
#
_symmetry.space_group_name_H-M   'P 1'
#
loop_
_entity.id
_entity.type
_entity.pdbx_description
1 polymer ?
#
loop_
_entity_poly.entity_id
_entity_poly.type
_entity_poly.pdbx_seq_one_letter_code
_entity_poly.pdbx_strand_id
1 'polypeptide(L)'
;MENFFHLKDNKTTPMTEVMAGLTTFFAMSYILFVNPQVLSQTGMPAQAVFLATIIASAVGTLVMGLFANVPYALAPGMGLNAFFTYTVVFALGFSWQEALALVFICGVINILITVTKIRKLIIVAIPETIQHAIGGGIGVFVAYIGIKNAGFLQFTSEASSINTINGQPLKAGALTLKHGVESVVSNGGIVPALVNFTQAGALLALIGLIIMVILNVKKVPGAILIGILLTTIIGIPMGVTNLHLSAANSFSSTFASLQTTFGAAFSAKGMGSLFTSPDKIALSIMTIFAFSFSD
;
A
#
# COMPACT_ATOMS: atom_id res chain seq x y z
N MET A 1 20.11 -24.64 -11.61
CA MET A 1 20.01 -23.27 -12.16
C MET A 1 20.14 -23.26 -13.69
N GLU A 2 21.19 -23.84 -14.29
CA GLU A 2 21.35 -23.83 -15.76
C GLU A 2 20.23 -24.55 -16.54
N ASN A 3 19.76 -25.72 -16.10
CA ASN A 3 18.72 -26.48 -16.83
C ASN A 3 17.27 -26.03 -16.55
N PHE A 4 17.04 -25.26 -15.47
CA PHE A 4 15.67 -24.85 -15.07
C PHE A 4 15.39 -23.40 -15.45
N PHE A 5 16.36 -22.50 -15.27
CA PHE A 5 16.24 -21.06 -15.57
C PHE A 5 16.90 -20.64 -16.89
N HIS A 6 17.48 -21.57 -17.66
CA HIS A 6 18.07 -21.31 -18.97
C HIS A 6 19.04 -20.10 -18.99
N LEU A 7 19.91 -20.00 -17.99
CA LEU A 7 20.78 -18.82 -17.78
C LEU A 7 21.69 -18.50 -18.98
N LYS A 8 22.15 -19.53 -19.71
CA LYS A 8 22.95 -19.36 -20.93
C LYS A 8 22.14 -18.80 -22.10
N ASP A 9 20.88 -19.21 -22.23
CA ASP A 9 19.97 -18.68 -23.25
C ASP A 9 19.56 -17.23 -22.93
N ASN A 10 19.44 -16.92 -21.63
CA ASN A 10 19.16 -15.58 -21.12
C ASN A 10 20.41 -14.67 -21.06
N LYS A 11 21.61 -15.19 -21.40
CA LYS A 11 22.89 -14.46 -21.39
C LYS A 11 23.21 -13.78 -20.03
N THR A 12 22.85 -14.42 -18.91
CA THR A 12 23.10 -13.87 -17.56
C THR A 12 24.01 -14.76 -16.72
N THR A 13 24.56 -14.19 -15.63
CA THR A 13 25.39 -14.92 -14.66
C THR A 13 24.67 -14.99 -13.31
N PRO A 14 24.94 -16.01 -12.46
CA PRO A 14 24.32 -16.11 -11.15
C PRO A 14 24.52 -14.86 -10.26
N MET A 15 25.68 -14.21 -10.36
CA MET A 15 25.94 -12.96 -9.64
C MET A 15 25.10 -11.79 -10.14
N THR A 16 24.88 -11.71 -11.45
CA THR A 16 23.99 -10.69 -12.05
C THR A 16 22.55 -10.88 -11.57
N GLU A 17 22.05 -12.12 -11.53
CA GLU A 17 20.70 -12.44 -11.06
C GLU A 17 20.51 -12.12 -9.58
N VAL A 18 21.48 -12.46 -8.72
CA VAL A 18 21.43 -12.12 -7.29
C VAL A 18 21.41 -10.60 -7.09
N MET A 19 22.25 -9.86 -7.81
CA MET A 19 22.30 -8.40 -7.71
C MET A 19 21.03 -7.73 -8.25
N ALA A 20 20.46 -8.26 -9.35
CA ALA A 20 19.18 -7.82 -9.88
C ALA A 20 18.04 -8.08 -8.89
N GLY A 21 17.97 -9.29 -8.31
CA GLY A 21 17.00 -9.64 -7.28
C GLY A 21 17.09 -8.74 -6.06
N LEU A 22 18.30 -8.47 -5.58
CA LEU A 22 18.53 -7.56 -4.45
C LEU A 22 18.09 -6.13 -4.77
N THR A 23 18.40 -5.65 -5.98
CA THR A 23 17.98 -4.30 -6.43
C THR A 23 16.46 -4.20 -6.51
N THR A 24 15.79 -5.21 -7.07
CA THR A 24 14.33 -5.29 -7.14
C THR A 24 13.69 -5.36 -5.75
N PHE A 25 14.26 -6.15 -4.84
CA PHE A 25 13.80 -6.23 -3.45
C PHE A 25 13.81 -4.85 -2.79
N PHE A 26 14.92 -4.13 -2.86
CA PHE A 26 15.00 -2.80 -2.25
C PHE A 26 14.11 -1.78 -2.96
N ALA A 27 13.96 -1.86 -4.27
CA ALA A 27 13.05 -0.99 -5.02
C ALA A 27 11.59 -1.18 -4.60
N MET A 28 11.16 -2.41 -4.28
CA MET A 28 9.80 -2.71 -3.81
C MET A 28 9.64 -2.60 -2.30
N SER A 29 10.73 -2.56 -1.52
CA SER A 29 10.71 -2.60 -0.05
C SER A 29 9.89 -1.49 0.61
N TYR A 30 9.63 -0.38 -0.11
CA TYR A 30 8.74 0.68 0.36
C TYR A 30 7.35 0.14 0.76
N ILE A 31 6.87 -0.94 0.11
CA ILE A 31 5.57 -1.54 0.41
C ILE A 31 5.48 -2.09 1.83
N LEU A 32 6.61 -2.46 2.42
CA LEU A 32 6.69 -2.94 3.79
C LEU A 32 6.27 -1.87 4.80
N PHE A 33 6.45 -0.60 4.46
CA PHE A 33 6.06 0.51 5.33
C PHE A 33 4.73 1.12 4.89
N VAL A 34 4.56 1.34 3.59
CA VAL A 34 3.39 2.05 3.07
C VAL A 34 2.12 1.20 3.20
N ASN A 35 2.17 -0.11 2.95
CA ASN A 35 0.97 -0.93 3.02
C ASN A 35 0.39 -1.01 4.46
N PRO A 36 1.19 -1.29 5.51
CA PRO A 36 0.71 -1.20 6.89
C PRO A 36 0.19 0.19 7.24
N GLN A 37 0.87 1.27 6.83
CA GLN A 37 0.43 2.65 7.10
C GLN A 37 -0.93 2.99 6.49
N VAL A 38 -1.25 2.45 5.31
CA VAL A 38 -2.54 2.70 4.63
C VAL A 38 -3.64 1.80 5.21
N LEU A 39 -3.37 0.51 5.36
CA LEU A 39 -4.38 -0.45 5.81
C LEU A 39 -4.67 -0.33 7.31
N SER A 40 -3.70 0.02 8.15
CA SER A 40 -3.94 0.17 9.60
C SER A 40 -4.89 1.32 9.95
N GLN A 41 -5.05 2.30 9.05
CA GLN A 41 -6.04 3.39 9.22
C GLN A 41 -7.47 2.84 9.32
N THR A 42 -7.74 1.67 8.74
CA THR A 42 -9.04 1.00 8.83
C THR A 42 -9.29 0.30 10.18
N GLY A 43 -8.30 0.28 11.07
CA GLY A 43 -8.33 -0.46 12.33
C GLY A 43 -7.66 -1.84 12.28
N MET A 44 -7.03 -2.20 11.16
CA MET A 44 -6.21 -3.42 11.06
C MET A 44 -4.92 -3.32 11.89
N PRO A 45 -4.48 -4.39 12.58
CA PRO A 45 -3.21 -4.39 13.29
C PRO A 45 -2.03 -4.20 12.31
N ALA A 46 -1.27 -3.11 12.45
CA ALA A 46 -0.19 -2.77 11.52
C ALA A 46 0.87 -3.88 11.40
N GLN A 47 1.20 -4.56 12.51
CA GLN A 47 2.16 -5.67 12.53
C GLN A 47 1.64 -6.89 11.76
N ALA A 48 0.33 -7.17 11.85
CA ALA A 48 -0.28 -8.27 11.12
C ALA A 48 -0.24 -8.01 9.61
N VAL A 49 -0.60 -6.79 9.20
CA VAL A 49 -0.56 -6.36 7.80
C VAL A 49 0.88 -6.40 7.25
N PHE A 50 1.85 -5.93 8.04
CA PHE A 50 3.27 -5.98 7.69
C PHE A 50 3.71 -7.41 7.34
N LEU A 51 3.46 -8.36 8.25
CA LEU A 51 3.86 -9.74 8.05
C LEU A 51 3.07 -10.42 6.93
N ALA A 52 1.77 -10.17 6.84
CA ALA A 52 0.93 -10.68 5.75
C ALA A 52 1.45 -10.20 4.38
N THR A 53 1.87 -8.93 4.27
CA THR A 53 2.44 -8.35 3.05
C THR A 53 3.73 -9.06 2.64
N ILE A 54 4.62 -9.32 3.61
CA ILE A 54 5.89 -10.03 3.36
C ILE A 54 5.61 -11.45 2.88
N ILE A 55 4.78 -12.20 3.61
CA ILE A 55 4.47 -13.59 3.28
C ILE A 55 3.78 -13.69 1.92
N ALA A 56 2.77 -12.85 1.66
CA ALA A 56 2.05 -12.87 0.39
C ALA A 56 2.95 -12.51 -0.79
N SER A 57 3.80 -11.49 -0.66
CA SER A 57 4.73 -11.07 -1.72
C SER A 57 5.82 -12.12 -1.96
N ALA A 58 6.36 -12.72 -0.89
CA ALA A 58 7.36 -13.77 -0.98
C ALA A 58 6.81 -15.04 -1.62
N VAL A 59 5.65 -15.52 -1.17
CA VAL A 59 4.99 -16.70 -1.75
C VAL A 59 4.59 -16.45 -3.19
N GLY A 60 3.96 -15.30 -3.49
CA GLY A 60 3.57 -14.95 -4.86
C GLY A 60 4.77 -14.90 -5.81
N THR A 61 5.86 -14.24 -5.39
CA THR A 61 7.09 -14.16 -6.17
C THR A 61 7.76 -15.54 -6.33
N LEU A 62 7.76 -16.38 -5.30
CA LEU A 62 8.30 -17.74 -5.37
C LEU A 62 7.49 -18.63 -6.32
N VAL A 63 6.16 -18.55 -6.30
CA VAL A 63 5.31 -19.30 -7.23
C VAL A 63 5.59 -18.87 -8.67
N MET A 64 5.70 -17.57 -8.93
CA MET A 64 6.02 -17.08 -10.28
C MET A 64 7.44 -17.47 -10.73
N GLY A 65 8.43 -17.40 -9.84
CA GLY A 65 9.81 -17.76 -10.16
C GLY A 65 10.02 -19.26 -10.32
N LEU A 66 9.51 -20.09 -9.41
CA LEU A 66 9.79 -21.53 -9.39
C LEU A 66 8.80 -22.36 -10.21
N PHE A 67 7.53 -21.98 -10.26
CA PHE A 67 6.50 -22.76 -10.96
C PHE A 67 6.25 -22.23 -12.36
N ALA A 68 6.06 -20.91 -12.51
CA ALA A 68 5.82 -20.30 -13.82
C ALA A 68 7.11 -19.96 -14.59
N ASN A 69 8.27 -20.02 -13.94
CA ASN A 69 9.59 -19.73 -14.52
C ASN A 69 9.65 -18.38 -15.27
N VAL A 70 9.07 -17.34 -14.66
CA VAL A 70 9.02 -15.99 -15.21
C VAL A 70 9.60 -14.98 -14.21
N PRO A 71 10.37 -13.98 -14.67
CA PRO A 71 11.07 -13.03 -13.80
C PRO A 71 10.15 -11.89 -13.31
N TYR A 72 9.04 -12.25 -12.66
CA TYR A 72 8.08 -11.29 -12.13
C TYR A 72 8.10 -11.25 -10.61
N ALA A 73 8.39 -10.07 -10.07
CA ALA A 73 8.25 -9.78 -8.65
C ALA A 73 6.79 -9.38 -8.39
N LEU A 74 6.13 -10.09 -7.48
CA LEU A 74 4.74 -9.84 -7.12
C LEU A 74 4.66 -9.21 -5.73
N ALA A 75 3.91 -8.11 -5.65
CA ALA A 75 3.60 -7.41 -4.41
C ALA A 75 2.21 -6.76 -4.51
N PRO A 76 1.54 -6.46 -3.37
CA PRO A 76 0.22 -5.84 -3.41
C PRO A 76 0.16 -4.52 -4.20
N GLY A 77 -0.88 -4.35 -5.01
CA GLY A 77 -1.10 -3.15 -5.79
C GLY A 77 -1.47 -1.95 -4.92
N MET A 78 -0.66 -0.89 -4.98
CA MET A 78 -0.86 0.32 -4.17
C MET A 78 -2.21 1.02 -4.43
N GLY A 79 -2.73 0.98 -5.66
CA GLY A 79 -4.04 1.54 -6.00
C GLY A 79 -5.20 0.82 -5.32
N LEU A 80 -5.14 -0.52 -5.27
CA LEU A 80 -6.17 -1.35 -4.64
C LEU A 80 -6.18 -1.18 -3.12
N ASN A 81 -5.02 -1.00 -2.48
CA ASN A 81 -4.94 -0.69 -1.05
C ASN A 81 -5.60 0.65 -0.73
N ALA A 82 -5.44 1.65 -1.60
CA ALA A 82 -6.08 2.94 -1.43
C ALA A 82 -7.60 2.88 -1.66
N PHE A 83 -8.04 2.17 -2.71
CA PHE A 83 -9.46 1.93 -2.95
C PHE A 83 -10.11 1.18 -1.77
N PHE A 84 -9.42 0.15 -1.24
CA PHE A 84 -9.84 -0.58 -0.06
C PHE A 84 -10.02 0.34 1.16
N THR A 85 -9.00 1.12 1.54
CA THR A 85 -9.05 1.95 2.75
C THR A 85 -10.01 3.13 2.60
N TYR A 86 -9.83 3.93 1.55
CA TYR A 86 -10.49 5.23 1.45
C TYR A 86 -11.88 5.15 0.86
N THR A 87 -12.12 4.23 -0.08
CA THR A 87 -13.44 4.07 -0.69
C THR A 87 -14.27 3.03 0.05
N VAL A 88 -13.80 1.79 0.14
CA VAL A 88 -14.63 0.69 0.65
C VAL A 88 -14.85 0.80 2.16
N VAL A 89 -13.79 1.04 2.93
CA VAL A 89 -13.93 1.12 4.39
C VAL A 89 -14.48 2.47 4.84
N PHE A 90 -13.90 3.58 4.37
CA PHE A 90 -14.32 4.91 4.86
C PHE A 90 -15.53 5.50 4.14
N ALA A 91 -15.57 5.49 2.79
CA ALA A 91 -16.68 6.13 2.07
C ALA A 91 -17.95 5.26 2.04
N LEU A 92 -17.80 3.94 1.85
CA LEU A 92 -18.91 2.99 1.79
C LEU A 92 -19.28 2.42 3.18
N GLY A 93 -18.45 2.64 4.20
CA GLY A 93 -18.74 2.26 5.58
C GLY A 93 -18.65 0.77 5.89
N PHE A 94 -17.98 -0.03 5.04
CA PHE A 94 -17.71 -1.42 5.36
C PHE A 94 -16.67 -1.53 6.47
N SER A 95 -16.82 -2.52 7.36
CA SER A 95 -15.72 -2.90 8.25
C SER A 95 -14.56 -3.50 7.45
N TRP A 96 -13.34 -3.44 7.99
CA TRP A 96 -12.18 -4.01 7.31
C TRP A 96 -12.31 -5.54 7.13
N GLN A 97 -13.04 -6.24 8.01
CA GLN A 97 -13.34 -7.67 7.87
C GLN A 97 -14.29 -7.94 6.69
N GLU A 98 -15.34 -7.13 6.54
CA GLU A 98 -16.25 -7.20 5.38
C GLU A 98 -15.48 -6.89 4.09
N ALA A 99 -14.64 -5.86 4.11
CA ALA A 99 -13.81 -5.51 2.96
C ALA A 99 -12.83 -6.63 2.57
N LEU A 100 -12.21 -7.32 3.53
CA LEU A 100 -11.37 -8.50 3.24
C LEU A 100 -12.18 -9.65 2.65
N ALA A 101 -13.43 -9.84 3.08
CA ALA A 101 -14.32 -10.84 2.50
C ALA A 101 -14.71 -10.49 1.05
N LEU A 102 -14.98 -9.21 0.76
CA LEU A 102 -15.20 -8.72 -0.61
C LEU A 102 -14.00 -9.00 -1.52
N VAL A 103 -12.78 -8.68 -1.05
CA VAL A 103 -11.53 -8.94 -1.79
C VAL A 103 -11.32 -10.44 -2.01
N PHE A 104 -11.61 -11.28 -1.00
CA PHE A 104 -11.52 -12.73 -1.15
C PHE A 104 -12.49 -13.26 -2.23
N ILE A 105 -13.76 -12.85 -2.19
CA ILE A 105 -14.77 -13.22 -3.20
C ILE A 105 -14.35 -12.74 -4.58
N CYS A 106 -13.85 -11.51 -4.69
CA CYS A 106 -13.27 -10.96 -5.92
C CYS A 106 -12.13 -11.85 -6.45
N GLY A 107 -11.20 -12.28 -5.59
CA GLY A 107 -10.12 -13.18 -5.96
C GLY A 107 -10.61 -14.52 -6.52
N VAL A 108 -11.62 -15.12 -5.90
CA VAL A 108 -12.26 -16.36 -6.40
C VAL A 108 -12.90 -16.13 -7.77
N ILE A 109 -13.62 -15.02 -7.94
CA ILE A 109 -14.24 -14.64 -9.21
C ILE A 109 -13.17 -14.41 -10.29
N ASN A 110 -12.08 -13.72 -9.96
CA ASN A 110 -10.97 -13.46 -10.88
C ASN A 110 -10.28 -14.75 -11.32
N ILE A 111 -10.11 -15.73 -10.43
CA ILE A 111 -9.62 -17.06 -10.79
C ILE A 111 -10.57 -17.74 -11.79
N LEU A 112 -11.88 -17.73 -11.51
CA LEU A 112 -12.88 -18.31 -12.41
C LEU A 112 -12.89 -17.62 -13.78
N ILE A 113 -12.87 -16.29 -13.82
CA ILE A 113 -12.83 -15.48 -15.05
C ILE A 113 -11.54 -15.74 -15.84
N THR A 114 -10.42 -15.94 -15.16
CA THR A 114 -9.12 -16.25 -15.77
C THR A 114 -9.13 -17.64 -16.42
N VAL A 115 -9.69 -18.65 -15.76
CA VAL A 115 -9.79 -20.02 -16.30
C VAL A 115 -10.80 -20.10 -17.46
N THR A 116 -11.87 -19.30 -17.42
CA THR A 116 -12.97 -19.33 -18.41
C THR A 116 -12.70 -18.50 -19.68
N LYS A 117 -11.48 -17.96 -19.87
CA LYS A 117 -11.09 -17.07 -20.99
C LYS A 117 -11.88 -15.76 -21.13
N ILE A 118 -12.84 -15.49 -20.24
CA ILE A 118 -13.66 -14.27 -20.22
C ILE A 118 -12.78 -13.02 -20.03
N ARG A 119 -11.68 -13.13 -19.29
CA ARG A 119 -10.71 -12.04 -19.10
C ARG A 119 -10.23 -11.41 -20.41
N LYS A 120 -10.02 -12.23 -21.45
CA LYS A 120 -9.57 -11.75 -22.77
C LYS A 120 -10.65 -10.91 -23.45
N LEU A 121 -11.92 -11.27 -23.30
CA LEU A 121 -13.05 -10.51 -23.84
C LEU A 121 -13.21 -9.17 -23.13
N ILE A 122 -13.02 -9.14 -21.80
CA ILE A 122 -13.03 -7.91 -21.00
C ILE A 122 -11.92 -6.96 -21.47
N ILE A 123 -10.68 -7.44 -21.61
CA ILE A 123 -9.54 -6.61 -22.02
C ILE A 123 -9.76 -6.01 -23.43
N VAL A 124 -10.30 -6.80 -24.36
CA VAL A 124 -10.60 -6.31 -25.73
C VAL A 124 -11.76 -5.30 -25.73
N ALA A 125 -12.70 -5.40 -24.78
CA ALA A 125 -13.79 -4.45 -24.64
C ALA A 125 -13.36 -3.11 -24.02
N ILE A 126 -12.25 -3.07 -23.28
CA ILE A 126 -11.71 -1.83 -22.69
C ILE A 126 -10.89 -1.08 -23.76
N PRO A 127 -11.29 0.13 -24.16
CA PRO A 127 -10.54 0.94 -25.13
C PRO A 127 -9.10 1.19 -24.67
N GLU A 128 -8.13 1.19 -25.60
CA GLU A 128 -6.72 1.44 -25.30
C GLU A 128 -6.49 2.77 -24.55
N THR A 129 -7.34 3.77 -24.80
CA THR A 129 -7.32 5.05 -24.09
C THR A 129 -7.56 4.91 -22.58
N ILE A 130 -8.47 4.01 -22.16
CA ILE A 130 -8.73 3.70 -20.75
C ILE A 130 -7.53 2.94 -20.16
N GLN A 131 -6.92 2.02 -20.93
CA GLN A 131 -5.75 1.26 -20.47
C GLN A 131 -4.55 2.16 -20.16
N HIS A 132 -4.26 3.12 -21.04
CA HIS A 132 -3.23 4.13 -20.79
C HIS A 132 -3.58 5.06 -19.62
N ALA A 133 -4.86 5.45 -19.50
CA ALA A 133 -5.33 6.28 -18.39
C ALA A 133 -5.19 5.59 -17.02
N ILE A 134 -5.41 4.27 -16.94
CA ILE A 134 -5.22 3.48 -15.71
C ILE A 134 -3.75 3.56 -15.25
N GLY A 135 -2.81 3.32 -16.17
CA GLY A 135 -1.37 3.42 -15.85
C GLY A 135 -0.96 4.82 -15.41
N GLY A 136 -1.41 5.86 -16.13
CA GLY A 136 -1.14 7.26 -15.76
C GLY A 136 -1.75 7.66 -14.42
N GLY A 137 -3.00 7.26 -14.16
CA GLY A 137 -3.71 7.56 -12.92
C GLY A 137 -3.07 6.93 -11.69
N ILE A 138 -2.70 5.64 -11.75
CA ILE A 138 -1.99 4.96 -10.67
C ILE A 138 -0.63 5.62 -10.41
N GLY A 139 0.10 5.99 -11.47
CA GLY A 139 1.39 6.68 -11.35
C GLY A 139 1.28 8.04 -10.64
N VAL A 140 0.33 8.89 -11.05
CA VAL A 140 0.07 10.19 -10.41
C VAL A 140 -0.39 10.00 -8.96
N PHE A 141 -1.21 8.99 -8.69
CA PHE A 141 -1.66 8.69 -7.33
C PHE A 141 -0.50 8.28 -6.40
N VAL A 142 0.39 7.40 -6.84
CA VAL A 142 1.59 7.01 -6.07
C VAL A 142 2.53 8.21 -5.87
N ALA A 143 2.70 9.06 -6.89
CA ALA A 143 3.47 10.29 -6.76
C ALA A 143 2.86 11.24 -5.71
N TYR A 144 1.53 11.41 -5.72
CA TYR A 144 0.82 12.19 -4.72
C TYR A 144 1.04 11.67 -3.30
N ILE A 145 0.88 10.36 -3.07
CA ILE A 145 1.15 9.74 -1.77
C ILE A 145 2.62 9.93 -1.35
N GLY A 146 3.55 9.85 -2.31
CA GLY A 146 4.96 10.14 -2.08
C GLY A 146 5.20 11.57 -1.59
N ILE A 147 4.63 12.58 -2.27
CA ILE A 147 4.76 14.00 -1.88
C ILE A 147 4.13 14.27 -0.50
N LYS A 148 2.98 13.65 -0.22
CA LYS A 148 2.31 13.73 1.09
C LYS A 148 3.20 13.12 2.19
N ASN A 149 3.68 11.90 2.00
CA ASN A 149 4.48 11.18 2.99
C ASN A 149 5.89 11.77 3.16
N ALA A 150 6.44 12.42 2.13
CA ALA A 150 7.69 13.19 2.19
C ALA A 150 7.57 14.47 3.03
N GLY A 151 6.36 14.86 3.45
CA GLY A 151 6.12 16.08 4.21
C GLY A 151 6.26 17.34 3.36
N PHE A 152 5.99 17.27 2.05
CA PHE A 152 5.91 18.46 1.19
C PHE A 152 4.50 19.06 1.13
N LEU A 153 3.47 18.23 1.35
CA LEU A 153 2.07 18.65 1.40
C LEU A 153 1.48 18.37 2.79
N GLN A 154 0.85 19.38 3.38
CA GLN A 154 -0.09 19.25 4.50
C GLN A 154 -1.48 19.70 4.06
N PHE A 155 -2.50 19.18 4.73
CA PHE A 155 -3.88 19.61 4.52
C PHE A 155 -4.33 20.32 5.79
N THR A 156 -4.70 21.59 5.66
CA THR A 156 -5.31 22.34 6.75
C THR A 156 -6.81 22.27 6.58
N SER A 157 -7.54 22.17 7.68
CA SER A 157 -8.99 22.25 7.71
C SER A 157 -9.40 23.49 8.50
N GLU A 158 -10.35 24.24 7.98
CA GLU A 158 -10.95 25.33 8.73
C GLU A 158 -11.65 24.80 9.98
N ALA A 159 -11.46 25.48 11.12
CA ALA A 159 -11.98 25.03 12.41
C ALA A 159 -13.51 24.84 12.42
N SER A 160 -14.23 25.63 11.61
CA SER A 160 -15.68 25.56 11.44
C SER A 160 -16.16 24.32 10.68
N SER A 161 -15.30 23.69 9.88
CA SER A 161 -15.66 22.56 9.02
C SER A 161 -15.34 21.20 9.65
N ILE A 162 -14.62 21.18 10.77
CA ILE A 162 -14.24 19.96 11.51
C ILE A 162 -15.44 19.44 12.29
N ASN A 163 -15.94 18.27 11.93
CA ASN A 163 -17.09 17.63 12.58
C ASN A 163 -16.65 16.73 13.73
N THR A 164 -15.61 15.92 13.50
CA THR A 164 -15.11 14.99 14.51
C THR A 164 -13.58 14.95 14.55
N ILE A 165 -13.02 14.83 15.75
CA ILE A 165 -11.62 14.49 16.00
C ILE A 165 -11.58 13.14 16.70
N ASN A 166 -10.83 12.17 16.17
CA ASN A 166 -10.72 10.80 16.67
C ASN A 166 -12.10 10.12 16.86
N GLY A 167 -13.03 10.37 15.93
CA GLY A 167 -14.40 9.84 15.97
C GLY A 167 -15.31 10.48 17.05
N GLN A 168 -14.85 11.48 17.79
CA GLN A 168 -15.65 12.24 18.75
C GLN A 168 -16.07 13.60 18.17
N PRO A 169 -17.32 14.06 18.37
CA PRO A 169 -17.74 15.39 17.96
C PRO A 169 -16.84 16.48 18.55
N LEU A 170 -16.53 17.49 17.75
CA LEU A 170 -15.72 18.62 18.21
C LEU A 170 -16.46 19.37 19.34
N LYS A 171 -16.03 19.17 20.58
CA LYS A 171 -16.50 19.99 21.71
C LYS A 171 -15.79 21.34 21.66
N ALA A 172 -16.54 22.41 21.42
CA ALA A 172 -16.01 23.77 21.47
C ALA A 172 -15.30 24.02 22.81
N GLY A 173 -14.02 24.38 22.77
CA GLY A 173 -13.21 24.71 23.95
C GLY A 173 -12.31 23.59 24.51
N ALA A 174 -12.24 22.41 23.88
CA ALA A 174 -11.27 21.38 24.27
C ALA A 174 -9.84 21.74 23.80
N LEU A 175 -9.08 22.43 24.66
CA LEU A 175 -7.71 22.91 24.38
C LEU A 175 -6.62 21.84 24.50
N THR A 176 -6.93 20.64 25.03
CA THR A 176 -5.97 19.55 25.19
C THR A 176 -6.60 18.19 24.86
N LEU A 177 -6.10 17.57 23.79
CA LEU A 177 -6.46 16.22 23.39
C LEU A 177 -5.47 15.26 24.05
N LYS A 178 -5.90 14.53 25.09
CA LYS A 178 -5.03 13.64 25.89
C LYS A 178 -4.33 12.53 25.08
N HIS A 179 -4.85 12.17 23.91
CA HIS A 179 -4.32 11.11 23.04
C HIS A 179 -3.77 11.62 21.70
N GLY A 180 -3.53 12.93 21.56
CA GLY A 180 -3.17 13.52 20.27
C GLY A 180 -4.32 13.45 19.25
N VAL A 181 -4.05 13.89 18.02
CA VAL A 181 -5.00 13.86 16.89
C VAL A 181 -4.55 12.75 15.94
N GLU A 182 -5.36 11.71 15.80
CA GLU A 182 -5.12 10.58 14.88
C GLU A 182 -5.98 10.70 13.62
N SER A 183 -7.22 11.19 13.75
CA SER A 183 -8.11 11.43 12.61
C SER A 183 -8.92 12.71 12.79
N VAL A 184 -9.04 13.47 11.70
CA VAL A 184 -9.89 14.68 11.62
C VAL A 184 -10.82 14.50 10.43
N VAL A 185 -12.12 14.53 10.68
CA VAL A 185 -13.14 14.47 9.62
C VAL A 185 -13.73 15.85 9.45
N SER A 186 -13.42 16.46 8.30
CA SER A 186 -13.92 17.78 7.91
C SER A 186 -14.89 17.64 6.72
N ASN A 187 -16.03 18.34 6.76
CA ASN A 187 -17.05 18.28 5.69
C ASN A 187 -16.89 19.43 4.67
N GLY A 188 -15.69 20.03 4.61
CA GLY A 188 -15.39 21.16 3.75
C GLY A 188 -14.10 21.87 4.17
N GLY A 189 -13.69 22.88 3.39
CA GLY A 189 -12.60 23.79 3.76
C GLY A 189 -11.24 23.12 3.92
N ILE A 190 -10.98 22.00 3.21
CA ILE A 190 -9.66 21.37 3.19
C ILE A 190 -8.81 22.09 2.16
N VAL A 191 -7.84 22.86 2.63
CA VAL A 191 -6.92 23.61 1.76
C VAL A 191 -5.56 22.91 1.79
N PRO A 192 -4.98 22.55 0.63
CA PRO A 192 -3.61 22.08 0.58
C PRO A 192 -2.67 23.23 0.92
N ALA A 193 -1.71 22.98 1.80
CA ALA A 193 -0.64 23.91 2.16
C ALA A 193 0.72 23.21 2.06
N LEU A 194 1.76 24.00 1.76
CA LEU A 194 3.12 23.52 1.81
C LEU A 194 3.59 23.44 3.26
N VAL A 195 4.35 22.40 3.58
CA VAL A 195 4.93 22.31 4.93
C VAL A 195 6.13 23.25 5.04
N ASN A 196 6.46 23.65 6.26
CA ASN A 196 7.64 24.46 6.52
C ASN A 196 8.91 23.68 6.20
N PHE A 197 9.65 24.08 5.18
CA PHE A 197 10.91 23.45 4.73
C PHE A 197 12.08 23.63 5.71
N THR A 198 11.86 24.15 6.91
CA THR A 198 12.83 24.10 8.02
C THR A 198 12.73 22.80 8.82
N GLN A 199 11.63 22.05 8.67
CA GLN A 199 11.47 20.78 9.38
C GLN A 199 12.44 19.71 8.82
N ALA A 200 13.02 18.93 9.73
CA ALA A 200 14.01 17.92 9.37
C ALA A 200 13.48 16.88 8.36
N GLY A 201 12.19 16.51 8.44
CA GLY A 201 11.58 15.55 7.53
C GLY A 201 11.54 16.01 6.06
N ALA A 202 11.05 17.22 5.79
CA ALA A 202 11.01 17.77 4.43
C ALA A 202 12.41 18.03 3.86
N LEU A 203 13.34 18.50 4.69
CA LEU A 203 14.73 18.67 4.28
C LEU A 203 15.36 17.33 3.90
N LEU A 204 15.15 16.29 4.69
CA LEU A 204 15.66 14.95 4.40
C LEU A 204 15.07 14.40 3.10
N ALA A 205 13.77 14.56 2.90
CA ALA A 205 13.10 14.15 1.66
C ALA A 205 13.63 14.90 0.44
N LEU A 206 13.89 16.20 0.55
CA LEU A 206 14.45 17.01 -0.53
C LEU A 206 15.88 16.60 -0.86
N ILE A 207 16.73 16.43 0.15
CA ILE A 207 18.11 15.93 -0.01
C ILE A 207 18.09 14.55 -0.68
N GLY A 208 17.21 13.66 -0.24
CA GLY A 208 17.06 12.34 -0.81
C GLY A 208 16.61 12.32 -2.26
N LEU A 209 15.64 13.16 -2.60
CA LEU A 209 15.20 13.35 -3.98
C LEU A 209 16.37 13.84 -4.86
N ILE A 210 17.14 14.82 -4.40
CA ILE A 210 18.31 15.34 -5.13
C ILE A 210 19.35 14.25 -5.35
N ILE A 211 19.72 13.51 -4.30
CA ILE A 211 20.67 12.39 -4.38
C ILE A 211 20.19 11.37 -5.41
N MET A 212 18.92 10.98 -5.34
CA MET A 212 18.34 9.98 -6.24
C MET A 212 18.31 10.46 -7.69
N VAL A 213 17.92 11.72 -7.93
CA VAL A 213 17.93 12.32 -9.28
C VAL A 213 19.35 12.36 -9.84
N ILE A 214 20.35 12.78 -9.07
CA ILE A 214 21.75 12.82 -9.50
C ILE A 214 22.24 11.41 -9.87
N LEU A 215 21.98 10.41 -9.01
CA LEU A 215 22.41 9.03 -9.25
C LEU A 215 21.72 8.44 -10.49
N ASN A 216 20.44 8.75 -10.70
CA ASN A 216 19.68 8.27 -11.86
C ASN A 216 20.14 8.93 -13.16
N VAL A 217 20.38 10.25 -13.15
CA VAL A 217 20.94 10.99 -14.30
C VAL A 217 22.33 10.47 -14.66
N LYS A 218 23.16 10.12 -13.66
CA LYS A 218 24.47 9.50 -13.86
C LYS A 218 24.41 8.02 -14.23
N LYS A 219 23.21 7.44 -14.39
CA LYS A 219 22.98 6.02 -14.73
C LYS A 219 23.75 5.05 -13.84
N VAL A 220 23.86 5.35 -12.54
CA VAL A 220 24.57 4.49 -11.59
C VAL A 220 23.75 3.22 -11.35
N PRO A 221 24.34 2.02 -11.53
CA PRO A 221 23.64 0.77 -11.22
C PRO A 221 23.30 0.72 -9.72
N GLY A 222 22.03 0.52 -9.39
CA GLY A 222 21.56 0.56 -8.00
C GLY A 222 21.36 1.98 -7.44
N ALA A 223 21.21 3.00 -8.29
CA ALA A 223 20.93 4.39 -7.88
C ALA A 223 19.84 4.50 -6.80
N ILE A 224 18.77 3.71 -6.92
CA ILE A 224 17.67 3.66 -5.94
C ILE A 224 18.18 3.15 -4.58
N LEU A 225 18.92 2.04 -4.56
CA LEU A 225 19.47 1.45 -3.33
C LEU A 225 20.46 2.39 -2.64
N ILE A 226 21.38 2.97 -3.41
CA ILE A 226 22.37 3.93 -2.89
C ILE A 226 21.66 5.17 -2.36
N GLY A 227 20.63 5.66 -3.06
CA GLY A 227 19.79 6.76 -2.61
C GLY A 227 19.16 6.48 -1.24
N ILE A 228 18.51 5.33 -1.09
CA ILE A 228 17.90 4.91 0.19
C ILE A 228 18.96 4.89 1.30
N LEU A 229 20.08 4.19 1.10
CA LEU A 229 21.14 4.09 2.11
C LEU A 229 21.70 5.46 2.53
N LEU A 230 22.02 6.33 1.56
CA LEU A 230 22.53 7.67 1.85
C LEU A 230 21.49 8.51 2.60
N THR A 231 20.22 8.45 2.20
CA THR A 231 19.15 9.18 2.91
C THR A 231 18.95 8.69 4.33
N THR A 232 19.01 7.38 4.58
CA THR A 232 18.93 6.84 5.93
C THR A 232 20.10 7.31 6.79
N ILE A 233 21.33 7.29 6.25
CA ILE A 233 22.52 7.76 6.97
C ILE A 233 22.40 9.25 7.33
N ILE A 234 21.90 10.09 6.41
CA ILE A 234 21.67 11.52 6.66
C ILE A 234 20.50 11.74 7.63
N GLY A 235 19.49 10.85 7.62
CA GLY A 235 18.31 10.94 8.47
C GLY A 235 18.55 10.65 9.95
N ILE A 236 19.62 9.92 10.29
CA ILE A 236 20.02 9.63 11.67
C ILE A 236 20.45 10.90 12.43
N PRO A 237 21.45 11.68 11.98
CA PRO A 237 21.85 12.91 12.67
C PRO A 237 20.76 14.00 12.62
N MET A 238 19.86 13.96 11.63
CA MET A 238 18.71 14.87 11.55
C MET A 238 17.56 14.51 12.51
N GLY A 239 17.66 13.40 13.26
CA GLY A 239 16.65 12.97 14.24
C GLY A 239 15.34 12.47 13.62
N VAL A 240 15.28 12.31 12.29
CA VAL A 240 14.09 11.81 11.57
C VAL A 240 14.04 10.28 11.59
N THR A 241 15.22 9.64 11.58
CA THR A 241 15.33 8.17 11.62
C THR A 241 15.40 7.68 13.06
N ASN A 242 14.33 7.05 13.53
CA ASN A 242 14.31 6.41 14.84
C ASN A 242 14.98 5.03 14.79
N LEU A 243 16.10 4.88 15.48
CA LEU A 243 16.82 3.61 15.63
C LEU A 243 16.30 2.75 16.80
N HIS A 244 15.26 3.21 17.50
CA HIS A 244 14.76 2.53 18.68
C HIS A 244 14.05 1.22 18.30
N LEU A 245 14.70 0.10 18.60
CA LEU A 245 14.16 -1.23 18.41
C LEU A 245 13.18 -1.54 19.56
N SER A 246 11.92 -1.14 19.41
CA SER A 246 10.89 -1.45 20.40
C SER A 246 10.63 -2.96 20.48
N ALA A 247 10.63 -3.54 21.68
CA ALA A 247 10.30 -4.96 21.93
C ALA A 247 8.89 -5.36 21.46
N ALA A 248 8.01 -4.38 21.23
CA ALA A 248 6.71 -4.55 20.57
C ALA A 248 6.82 -5.07 19.12
N ASN A 249 7.98 -4.87 18.46
CA ASN A 249 8.31 -5.39 17.13
C ASN A 249 8.98 -6.78 17.20
N SER A 250 8.64 -7.59 18.22
CA SER A 250 9.12 -8.96 18.28
C SER A 250 8.45 -9.82 17.20
N PHE A 251 9.17 -10.81 16.69
CA PHE A 251 8.63 -11.76 15.71
C PHE A 251 7.41 -12.50 16.28
N SER A 252 7.43 -12.80 17.58
CA SER A 252 6.34 -13.45 18.31
C SER A 252 5.06 -12.60 18.38
N SER A 253 5.15 -11.30 18.70
CA SER A 253 3.98 -10.42 18.74
C SER A 253 3.38 -10.21 17.35
N THR A 254 4.23 -10.18 16.32
CA THR A 254 3.84 -10.05 14.92
C THR A 254 3.07 -11.29 14.46
N PHE A 255 3.54 -12.49 14.79
CA PHE A 255 2.86 -13.75 14.45
C PHE A 255 1.53 -13.90 15.21
N ALA A 256 1.48 -13.54 16.50
CA ALA A 256 0.24 -13.50 17.27
C ALA A 256 -0.78 -12.52 16.68
N SER A 257 -0.33 -11.35 16.20
CA SER A 257 -1.20 -10.39 15.52
C SER A 257 -1.68 -10.90 14.14
N LEU A 258 -0.86 -11.68 13.44
CA LEU A 258 -1.29 -12.31 12.18
C LEU A 258 -2.46 -13.26 12.42
N GLN A 259 -2.46 -14.03 13.52
CA GLN A 259 -3.57 -14.93 13.85
C GLN A 259 -4.91 -14.22 14.02
N THR A 260 -4.93 -12.96 14.47
CA THR A 260 -6.18 -12.21 14.63
C THR A 260 -6.73 -11.66 13.31
N THR A 261 -5.86 -11.49 12.30
CA THR A 261 -6.24 -10.98 10.97
C THR A 261 -6.46 -12.13 9.98
N PHE A 262 -5.75 -13.24 10.17
CA PHE A 262 -5.87 -14.43 9.33
C PHE A 262 -7.25 -15.06 9.49
N GLY A 263 -7.97 -15.20 8.37
CA GLY A 263 -9.33 -15.71 8.39
C GLY A 263 -10.39 -14.73 8.91
N ALA A 264 -10.04 -13.47 9.20
CA ALA A 264 -11.00 -12.44 9.62
C ALA A 264 -12.10 -12.22 8.56
N ALA A 265 -11.78 -12.42 7.28
CA ALA A 265 -12.73 -12.43 6.18
C ALA A 265 -13.87 -13.46 6.35
N PHE A 266 -13.56 -14.64 6.90
CA PHE A 266 -14.53 -15.73 7.12
C PHE A 266 -15.23 -15.64 8.49
N SER A 267 -14.93 -14.61 9.28
CA SER A 267 -15.59 -14.42 10.57
C SER A 267 -17.06 -14.04 10.38
N ALA A 268 -17.86 -14.19 11.45
CA ALA A 268 -19.26 -13.76 11.45
C ALA A 268 -19.43 -12.25 11.15
N LYS A 269 -18.39 -11.45 11.42
CA LYS A 269 -18.33 -10.01 11.11
C LYS A 269 -17.80 -9.69 9.71
N GLY A 270 -17.36 -10.70 8.94
CA GLY A 270 -16.91 -10.55 7.56
C GLY A 270 -17.97 -11.07 6.60
N MET A 271 -17.76 -12.27 6.04
CA MET A 271 -18.68 -12.91 5.10
C MET A 271 -20.09 -13.13 5.66
N GLY A 272 -20.21 -13.34 6.98
CA GLY A 272 -21.49 -13.54 7.65
C GLY A 272 -22.39 -12.30 7.73
N SER A 273 -21.82 -11.10 7.78
CA SER A 273 -22.58 -9.83 7.87
C SER A 273 -22.78 -9.14 6.53
N LEU A 274 -22.07 -9.61 5.50
CA LEU A 274 -22.01 -8.98 4.19
C LEU A 274 -23.34 -9.04 3.42
N PHE A 275 -24.06 -10.14 3.57
CA PHE A 275 -25.28 -10.44 2.82
C PHE A 275 -26.54 -10.42 3.69
N THR A 276 -26.48 -9.84 4.88
CA THR A 276 -27.60 -9.85 5.84
C THR A 276 -28.69 -8.82 5.51
N SER A 277 -28.34 -7.72 4.82
CA SER A 277 -29.27 -6.63 4.51
C SER A 277 -29.39 -6.42 2.99
N PRO A 278 -30.61 -6.28 2.42
CA PRO A 278 -30.81 -6.08 0.98
C PRO A 278 -30.00 -4.92 0.38
N ASP A 279 -29.91 -3.79 1.08
CA ASP A 279 -29.15 -2.62 0.63
C ASP A 279 -27.64 -2.88 0.61
N LYS A 280 -27.14 -3.67 1.57
CA LYS A 280 -25.73 -4.09 1.61
C LYS A 280 -25.40 -5.06 0.48
N ILE A 281 -26.32 -5.95 0.11
CA ILE A 281 -26.09 -6.93 -0.97
C ILE A 281 -25.79 -6.23 -2.29
N ALA A 282 -26.59 -5.23 -2.68
CA ALA A 282 -26.37 -4.48 -3.90
C ALA A 282 -25.01 -3.76 -3.89
N LEU A 283 -24.68 -3.10 -2.78
CA LEU A 283 -23.41 -2.41 -2.61
C LEU A 283 -22.21 -3.36 -2.62
N SER A 284 -22.33 -4.51 -1.98
CA SER A 284 -21.30 -5.56 -1.95
C SER A 284 -21.04 -6.12 -3.34
N ILE A 285 -22.09 -6.41 -4.12
CA ILE A 285 -21.96 -6.88 -5.50
C ILE A 285 -21.24 -5.84 -6.36
N MET A 286 -21.67 -4.57 -6.30
CA MET A 286 -20.99 -3.49 -7.03
C MET A 286 -19.53 -3.34 -6.63
N THR A 287 -19.23 -3.47 -5.33
CA THR A 287 -17.86 -3.37 -4.82
C THR A 287 -16.99 -4.55 -5.28
N ILE A 288 -17.53 -5.77 -5.31
CA ILE A 288 -16.86 -6.95 -5.87
C ILE A 288 -16.53 -6.73 -7.34
N PHE A 289 -17.48 -6.23 -8.13
CA PHE A 289 -17.23 -5.90 -9.53
C PHE A 289 -16.17 -4.81 -9.68
N ALA A 290 -16.21 -3.77 -8.85
CA ALA A 290 -15.22 -2.69 -8.86
C ALA A 290 -13.80 -3.22 -8.58
N PHE A 291 -13.63 -4.12 -7.60
CA PHE A 291 -12.35 -4.78 -7.37
C PHE A 291 -11.93 -5.65 -8.57
N SER A 292 -12.85 -6.43 -9.14
CA SER A 292 -12.56 -7.36 -10.24
C SER A 292 -12.13 -6.65 -11.52
N PHE A 293 -12.68 -5.46 -11.81
CA PHE A 293 -12.26 -4.63 -12.93
C PHE A 293 -10.98 -3.83 -12.68
N SER A 294 -10.62 -3.61 -11.42
CA SER A 294 -9.39 -2.91 -11.04
C SER A 294 -8.16 -3.83 -10.99
N ASP A 295 -8.34 -5.16 -11.00
CA ASP A 295 -7.32 -6.24 -10.95
C ASP A 295 -7.00 -6.86 -12.33
#